data_AF-A0A2N5XDC0-F1
#
_entry.id   AF-A0A2N5XDC0-F1
#
_cell.length_a   1.000
_cell.length_b   1.000
_cell.length_c   1.000
_cell.angle_alpha   90.00
_cell.angle_beta   90.00
_cell.angle_gamma   90.00
#
_symmetry.space_group_name_H-M   'P 1'
#
loop_
_entity.id
_entity.type
_entity.pdbx_description
1 polymer ?
#
loop_
_entity_poly.entity_id
_entity_poly.type
_entity_poly.pdbx_seq_one_letter_code
_entity_poly.pdbx_strand_id
1 'polypeptide(L)'
;GPAGSRRVRLDQPRAERRQLVRLPAYDPEAFGRLSERIARFLGTGRFIVWMTVLVTLWVLWNTVAPKALRFDEYPFIFLTLMLSLQASYAAPLILLAQNRQADRDRINLEQDRAQNERSIADTEYLTREVAALRTNLGEVATRDYLHTEINGLRSDLQDLLQALEGGGGAGGGATASRER
;
A
#
# COMPACT_ATOMS: atom_id res chain seq x y z
N GLY A 1 -35.79 -28.89 38.30
CA GLY A 1 -35.08 -27.72 37.73
C GLY A 1 -34.66 -28.01 36.31
N PRO A 2 -34.12 -27.04 35.55
CA PRO A 2 -34.19 -25.59 35.71
C PRO A 2 -34.75 -24.88 34.46
N ALA A 3 -35.08 -23.61 34.65
CA ALA A 3 -35.49 -22.66 33.62
C ALA A 3 -34.36 -22.36 32.63
N GLY A 4 -34.67 -22.39 31.33
CA GLY A 4 -33.78 -21.94 30.26
C GLY A 4 -33.76 -20.42 30.17
N SER A 5 -32.79 -19.79 30.85
CA SER A 5 -32.49 -18.36 30.71
C SER A 5 -31.95 -18.07 29.31
N ARG A 6 -32.79 -17.52 28.43
CA ARG A 6 -32.43 -16.98 27.12
C ARG A 6 -31.53 -15.74 27.33
N ARG A 7 -30.21 -15.93 27.33
CA ARG A 7 -29.23 -14.85 27.43
C ARG A 7 -29.33 -13.95 26.20
N VAL A 8 -29.92 -12.77 26.39
CA VAL A 8 -29.88 -11.67 25.42
C VAL A 8 -28.44 -11.15 25.38
N ARG A 9 -27.75 -11.41 24.26
CA ARG A 9 -26.43 -10.83 23.97
C ARG A 9 -26.60 -9.32 23.78
N LEU A 10 -26.03 -8.55 24.69
CA LEU A 10 -26.05 -7.07 24.74
C LEU A 10 -24.85 -6.43 24.01
N ASP A 11 -24.31 -7.10 23.00
CA ASP A 11 -23.00 -6.73 22.41
C ASP A 11 -23.09 -6.31 20.93
N GLN A 12 -24.24 -5.78 20.53
CA GLN A 12 -24.35 -5.06 19.26
C GLN A 12 -24.53 -3.57 19.57
N PRO A 13 -23.53 -2.71 19.28
CA PRO A 13 -23.75 -1.28 19.34
C PRO A 13 -24.85 -0.93 18.33
N ARG A 14 -26.01 -0.52 18.84
CA ARG A 14 -27.07 0.11 18.05
C ARG A 14 -26.49 1.36 17.40
N ALA A 15 -26.09 1.26 16.14
CA ALA A 15 -25.89 2.41 15.28
C ALA A 15 -27.27 2.97 14.88
N GLU A 16 -28.00 3.54 15.84
CA GLU A 16 -29.14 4.41 15.55
C GLU A 16 -28.61 5.76 15.02
N ARG A 17 -28.02 5.74 13.82
CA ARG A 17 -27.88 6.95 13.03
C ARG A 17 -29.23 7.25 12.41
N ARG A 18 -30.00 8.03 13.16
CA ARG A 18 -31.23 8.73 12.80
C ARG A 18 -31.09 9.41 11.42
N GLN A 19 -31.39 8.67 10.34
CA GLN A 19 -31.47 9.15 8.95
C GLN A 19 -32.77 9.94 8.75
N LEU A 20 -32.92 11.09 9.43
CA LEU A 20 -34.10 11.96 9.28
C LEU A 20 -33.87 13.15 8.33
N VAL A 21 -32.67 13.29 7.76
CA VAL A 21 -32.41 14.35 6.78
C VAL A 21 -31.76 13.71 5.57
N ARG A 22 -32.58 13.46 4.54
CA ARG A 22 -32.09 13.20 3.19
C ARG A 22 -31.56 14.53 2.68
N LEU A 23 -30.33 14.90 3.06
CA LEU A 23 -29.64 15.99 2.38
C LEU A 23 -29.58 15.62 0.89
N PRO A 24 -29.78 16.58 -0.03
CA PRO A 24 -29.62 16.32 -1.45
C PRO A 24 -28.27 15.64 -1.67
N ALA A 25 -28.29 14.46 -2.29
CA ALA A 25 -27.10 13.68 -2.55
C ALA A 25 -26.20 14.49 -3.49
N TYR A 26 -25.26 15.20 -2.88
CA TYR A 26 -24.21 15.92 -3.57
C TYR A 26 -23.36 14.89 -4.32
N ASP A 27 -23.41 14.91 -5.65
CA ASP A 27 -22.78 13.90 -6.51
C ASP A 27 -21.24 13.99 -6.44
N PRO A 28 -20.57 13.12 -5.68
CA PRO A 28 -19.16 13.26 -5.36
C PRO A 28 -18.24 13.09 -6.59
N GLU A 29 -18.74 12.51 -7.67
CA GLU A 29 -17.99 12.24 -8.90
C GLU A 29 -17.87 13.47 -9.80
N ALA A 30 -18.93 14.28 -9.89
CA ALA A 30 -18.93 15.54 -10.67
C ALA A 30 -17.96 16.55 -10.06
N PHE A 31 -17.95 16.68 -8.74
CA PHE A 31 -17.02 17.54 -8.02
C PHE A 31 -15.60 16.99 -8.01
N GLY A 32 -15.42 15.66 -8.10
CA GLY A 32 -14.15 14.96 -8.34
C GLY A 32 -13.38 15.58 -9.49
N ARG A 33 -14.06 15.55 -10.64
CA ARG A 33 -13.54 16.04 -11.92
C ARG A 33 -13.36 17.56 -11.92
N LEU A 34 -14.25 18.31 -11.25
CA LEU A 34 -14.12 19.76 -11.13
C LEU A 34 -12.88 20.18 -10.31
N SER A 35 -12.67 19.60 -9.13
CA SER A 35 -11.51 19.90 -8.29
C SER A 35 -10.19 19.59 -8.98
N GLU A 36 -10.09 18.44 -9.68
CA GLU A 36 -8.87 18.07 -10.42
C GLU A 36 -8.59 19.00 -11.60
N ARG A 37 -9.65 19.54 -12.22
CA ARG A 37 -9.54 20.56 -13.27
C ARG A 37 -9.07 21.89 -12.69
N ILE A 38 -9.62 22.31 -11.55
CA ILE A 38 -9.23 23.54 -10.84
C ILE A 38 -7.78 23.43 -10.33
N ALA A 39 -7.37 22.29 -9.76
CA ALA A 39 -6.01 22.08 -9.27
C ALA A 39 -4.98 22.17 -10.41
N ARG A 40 -5.23 21.53 -11.55
CA ARG A 40 -4.37 21.67 -12.74
C ARG A 40 -4.38 23.09 -13.30
N PHE A 41 -5.49 23.80 -13.18
CA PHE A 41 -5.63 25.17 -13.66
C PHE A 41 -4.91 26.21 -12.77
N LEU A 42 -4.97 26.06 -11.45
CA LEU A 42 -4.28 26.93 -10.48
C LEU A 42 -2.78 26.66 -10.40
N GLY A 43 -2.34 25.39 -10.55
CA GLY A 43 -0.92 25.03 -10.47
C GLY A 43 -0.10 25.38 -11.70
N THR A 44 -0.74 25.53 -12.86
CA THR A 44 -0.06 25.95 -14.10
C THR A 44 -0.16 27.47 -14.19
N GLY A 45 0.94 28.22 -14.19
CA GLY A 45 0.98 29.71 -14.17
C GLY A 45 0.16 30.45 -15.25
N ARG A 46 -0.52 29.71 -16.13
CA ARG A 46 -1.55 30.15 -17.08
C ARG A 46 -2.71 30.92 -16.43
N PHE A 47 -3.09 30.63 -15.18
CA PHE A 47 -4.14 31.39 -14.49
C PHE A 47 -3.76 32.88 -14.34
N ILE A 48 -2.52 33.12 -13.89
CA ILE A 48 -1.99 34.47 -13.71
C ILE A 48 -1.95 35.19 -15.06
N VAL A 49 -1.47 34.53 -16.12
CA VAL A 49 -1.44 35.10 -17.47
C VAL A 49 -2.83 35.54 -17.94
N TRP A 50 -3.85 34.69 -17.81
CA TRP A 50 -5.23 35.03 -18.18
C TRP A 50 -5.80 36.18 -17.35
N MET A 51 -5.57 36.19 -16.04
CA MET A 51 -6.00 37.28 -15.16
C MET A 51 -5.35 38.61 -15.52
N THR A 52 -4.03 38.61 -15.80
CA THR A 52 -3.32 39.81 -16.25
C THR A 52 -3.87 40.29 -17.59
N VAL A 53 -4.07 39.41 -18.56
CA VAL A 53 -4.64 39.78 -19.88
C VAL A 53 -6.03 40.40 -19.72
N LEU A 54 -6.89 39.82 -18.88
CA LEU A 54 -8.25 40.35 -18.65
C LEU A 54 -8.20 41.75 -18.03
N VAL A 55 -7.38 41.95 -16.98
CA VAL A 55 -7.19 43.25 -16.34
C VAL A 55 -6.62 44.27 -17.32
N THR A 56 -5.58 43.91 -18.07
CA THR A 56 -4.97 44.79 -19.08
C THR A 56 -5.97 45.17 -20.17
N LEU A 57 -6.75 44.21 -20.67
CA LEU A 57 -7.76 44.48 -21.70
C LEU A 57 -8.87 45.40 -21.17
N TRP A 58 -9.31 45.22 -19.93
CA TRP A 58 -10.30 46.09 -19.28
C TRP A 58 -9.80 47.52 -19.11
N VAL A 59 -8.56 47.68 -18.62
CA VAL A 59 -7.93 49.00 -18.45
C VAL A 59 -7.73 49.66 -19.81
N LEU A 60 -7.25 48.92 -20.81
CA LEU A 60 -7.03 49.43 -22.16
C LEU A 60 -8.34 49.87 -22.81
N TRP A 61 -9.40 49.07 -22.67
CA TRP A 61 -10.73 49.41 -23.16
C TRP A 61 -11.24 50.71 -22.53
N ASN A 62 -11.19 50.85 -21.20
CA ASN A 62 -11.66 52.06 -20.53
C ASN A 62 -10.77 53.29 -20.76
N THR A 63 -9.49 53.10 -21.08
CA THR A 63 -8.56 54.21 -21.35
C THR A 63 -8.67 54.71 -22.78
N VAL A 64 -8.73 53.81 -23.77
CA VAL A 64 -8.74 54.13 -25.20
C VAL A 64 -10.15 54.45 -25.72
N ALA A 65 -11.21 53.96 -25.06
CA ALA A 65 -12.58 54.27 -25.46
C ALA A 65 -12.88 55.78 -25.34
N PRO A 66 -13.67 56.35 -26.28
CA PRO A 66 -14.20 57.71 -26.18
C PRO A 66 -15.00 57.89 -24.89
N LYS A 67 -14.99 59.09 -24.29
CA LYS A 67 -15.68 59.40 -23.01
C LYS A 67 -17.15 58.97 -22.96
N ALA A 68 -17.84 58.90 -24.10
CA ALA A 68 -19.22 58.44 -24.20
C ALA A 68 -19.43 56.92 -24.02
N LEU A 69 -18.36 56.12 -24.15
CA LEU A 69 -18.36 54.65 -24.04
C LEU A 69 -17.53 54.14 -22.86
N ARG A 70 -16.97 55.04 -22.04
CA ARG A 70 -16.23 54.68 -20.83
C ARG A 70 -17.25 54.23 -19.77
N PHE A 71 -17.28 52.94 -19.51
CA PHE A 71 -18.10 52.36 -18.46
C PHE A 71 -17.47 52.53 -17.07
N ASP A 72 -16.14 52.60 -16.99
CA ASP A 72 -15.37 52.60 -15.73
C ASP A 72 -14.19 53.58 -15.80
N GLU A 73 -14.43 54.85 -15.45
CA GLU A 73 -13.42 55.92 -15.42
C GLU A 73 -12.56 55.82 -14.15
N TYR A 74 -11.36 56.42 -14.13
CA TYR A 74 -10.44 56.37 -12.98
C TYR A 74 -11.17 56.81 -11.70
N PRO A 75 -11.28 55.96 -10.64
CA PRO A 75 -10.35 54.91 -10.21
C PRO A 75 -10.75 53.44 -10.50
N PHE A 76 -11.52 53.14 -11.56
CA PHE A 76 -11.97 51.78 -11.93
C PHE A 76 -12.77 51.06 -10.82
N ILE A 77 -13.90 51.67 -10.43
CA ILE A 77 -14.74 51.17 -9.34
C ILE A 77 -15.35 49.80 -9.67
N PHE A 78 -15.73 49.55 -10.93
CA PHE A 78 -16.32 48.26 -11.32
C PHE A 78 -15.30 47.14 -11.29
N LEU A 79 -14.09 47.39 -11.80
CA LEU A 79 -13.00 46.42 -11.72
C LEU A 79 -12.66 46.07 -10.27
N THR A 80 -12.65 47.07 -9.39
CA THR A 80 -12.38 46.89 -7.95
C THR A 80 -13.50 46.08 -7.27
N LEU A 81 -14.76 46.40 -7.55
CA LEU A 81 -15.91 45.65 -7.03
C LEU A 81 -15.93 44.20 -7.53
N MET A 82 -15.57 43.97 -8.78
CA MET A 82 -15.51 42.62 -9.35
C MET A 82 -14.39 41.80 -8.71
N LEU A 83 -13.20 42.39 -8.51
CA LEU A 83 -12.08 41.74 -7.85
C LEU A 83 -12.37 41.42 -6.37
N SER A 84 -13.04 42.34 -5.65
CA SER A 84 -13.40 42.09 -4.25
C SER A 84 -14.45 40.98 -4.12
N LEU A 85 -15.44 40.96 -5.02
CA LEU A 85 -16.40 39.86 -5.12
C LEU A 85 -15.72 38.54 -5.51
N GLN A 86 -14.77 38.58 -6.45
CA GLN A 86 -13.99 37.43 -6.89
C GLN A 86 -13.26 36.78 -5.71
N ALA A 87 -12.60 37.59 -4.87
CA ALA A 87 -11.94 37.10 -3.66
C ALA A 87 -12.94 36.50 -2.65
N SER A 88 -14.09 37.15 -2.46
CA SER A 88 -15.12 36.71 -1.51
C SER A 88 -15.73 35.35 -1.88
N TYR A 89 -16.00 35.07 -3.16
CA TYR A 89 -16.54 33.78 -3.58
C TYR A 89 -15.47 32.68 -3.71
N ALA A 90 -14.19 33.05 -3.88
CA ALA A 90 -13.11 32.08 -3.96
C ALA A 90 -12.93 31.32 -2.64
N ALA A 91 -13.04 32.01 -1.49
CA ALA A 91 -12.87 31.41 -0.17
C ALA A 91 -13.80 30.20 0.09
N PRO A 92 -15.13 30.28 -0.06
CA PRO A 92 -16.01 29.13 0.14
C PRO A 92 -15.76 28.01 -0.88
N LEU A 93 -15.45 28.34 -2.14
CA LEU A 93 -15.19 27.33 -3.17
C LEU A 93 -13.90 26.54 -2.88
N ILE A 94 -12.87 27.23 -2.37
CA ILE A 94 -11.62 26.63 -1.89
C ILE A 94 -11.88 25.79 -0.63
N LEU A 95 -12.67 26.29 0.33
CA LEU A 95 -13.02 25.56 1.56
C LEU A 95 -13.78 24.26 1.28
N LEU A 96 -14.73 24.29 0.34
CA LEU A 96 -15.43 23.06 -0.09
C LEU A 96 -14.48 22.09 -0.82
N ALA A 97 -13.52 22.60 -1.60
CA ALA A 97 -12.51 21.76 -2.24
C ALA A 97 -11.58 21.11 -1.20
N GLN A 98 -11.17 21.86 -0.17
CA GLN A 98 -10.28 21.39 0.90
C GLN A 98 -10.94 20.37 1.83
N ASN A 99 -12.19 20.59 2.26
CA ASN A 99 -12.91 19.63 3.14
C ASN A 99 -12.98 18.23 2.52
N ARG A 100 -13.19 18.16 1.20
CA ARG A 100 -13.28 16.87 0.51
C ARG A 100 -11.92 16.22 0.28
N GLN A 101 -10.86 17.01 0.14
CA GLN A 101 -9.50 16.48 0.08
C GLN A 101 -9.13 15.85 1.41
N ALA A 102 -9.45 16.51 2.53
CA ALA A 102 -9.28 15.97 3.87
C ALA A 102 -10.10 14.69 4.11
N ASP A 103 -11.33 14.59 3.58
CA ASP A 103 -12.14 13.37 3.68
C ASP A 103 -11.54 12.18 2.90
N ARG A 104 -11.01 12.42 1.69
CA ARG A 104 -10.30 11.39 0.91
C ARG A 104 -9.01 10.95 1.60
N ASP A 105 -8.22 11.92 2.08
CA ASP A 105 -6.96 11.66 2.78
C ASP A 105 -7.21 10.84 4.05
N ARG A 106 -8.33 11.11 4.73
CA ARG A 106 -8.77 10.33 5.88
C ARG A 106 -9.10 8.87 5.51
N ILE A 107 -9.84 8.64 4.43
CA ILE A 107 -10.17 7.28 3.97
C ILE A 107 -8.90 6.52 3.56
N ASN A 108 -7.99 7.16 2.85
CA ASN A 108 -6.71 6.56 2.47
C ASN A 108 -5.89 6.18 3.72
N LEU A 109 -5.84 7.06 4.73
CA LEU A 109 -5.18 6.77 6.01
C LEU A 109 -5.81 5.59 6.77
N GLU A 110 -7.14 5.46 6.74
CA GLU A 110 -7.83 4.33 7.36
C GLU A 110 -7.54 3.01 6.60
N GLN A 111 -7.46 3.05 5.27
CA GLN A 111 -7.07 1.89 4.47
C GLN A 111 -5.60 1.48 4.65
N ASP A 112 -4.70 2.45 4.71
CA ASP A 112 -3.26 2.18 4.96
C ASP A 112 -3.05 1.54 6.32
N ARG A 113 -3.77 1.99 7.36
CA ARG A 113 -3.73 1.33 8.68
C ARG A 113 -4.16 -0.12 8.60
N ALA A 114 -5.29 -0.41 7.94
CA ALA A 114 -5.79 -1.78 7.79
C ALA A 114 -4.84 -2.68 6.97
N GLN A 115 -4.19 -2.13 5.94
CA GLN A 115 -3.17 -2.85 5.19
C GLN A 115 -1.91 -3.11 6.03
N ASN A 116 -1.46 -2.12 6.81
CA ASN A 116 -0.29 -2.28 7.67
C ASN A 116 -0.51 -3.34 8.75
N GLU A 117 -1.70 -3.37 9.36
CA GLU A 117 -2.07 -4.43 10.31
C GLU A 117 -2.02 -5.83 9.68
N ARG A 118 -2.51 -5.98 8.44
CA ARG A 118 -2.41 -7.25 7.69
C ARG A 118 -0.97 -7.60 7.34
N SER A 119 -0.17 -6.62 6.92
CA SER A 119 1.24 -6.83 6.58
C SER A 119 2.06 -7.29 7.79
N ILE A 120 1.77 -6.75 8.98
CA ILE A 120 2.41 -7.18 10.22
C ILE A 120 2.02 -8.64 10.53
N ALA A 121 0.74 -8.99 10.40
CA ALA A 121 0.26 -10.36 10.63
C ALA A 121 0.88 -11.36 9.63
N ASP A 122 0.97 -11.01 8.35
CA ASP A 122 1.61 -11.86 7.32
C ASP A 122 3.10 -12.02 7.60
N THR A 123 3.78 -10.97 8.04
CA THR A 123 5.21 -11.04 8.40
C THR A 123 5.42 -11.93 9.62
N GLU A 124 4.56 -11.84 10.63
CA GLU A 124 4.60 -12.70 11.81
C GLU A 124 4.34 -14.16 11.44
N TYR A 125 3.35 -14.41 10.57
CA TYR A 125 3.04 -15.74 10.05
C TYR A 125 4.22 -16.32 9.29
N LEU A 126 4.78 -15.59 8.31
CA LEU A 126 5.95 -16.03 7.55
C LEU A 126 7.16 -16.28 8.44
N THR A 127 7.40 -15.44 9.44
CA THR A 127 8.51 -15.62 10.39
C THR A 127 8.34 -16.91 11.18
N ARG A 128 7.11 -17.19 11.63
CA ARG A 128 6.79 -18.44 12.35
C ARG A 128 6.92 -19.66 11.45
N GLU A 129 6.45 -19.57 10.21
CA GLU A 129 6.55 -20.64 9.22
C GLU A 129 8.02 -20.93 8.88
N VAL A 130 8.84 -19.90 8.69
CA VAL A 130 10.29 -20.02 8.45
C VAL A 130 11.00 -20.61 9.67
N ALA A 131 10.62 -20.23 10.89
CA ALA A 131 11.16 -20.84 12.10
C ALA A 131 10.81 -22.34 12.19
N ALA A 132 9.56 -22.71 11.86
CA ALA A 132 9.13 -24.10 11.82
C ALA A 132 9.85 -24.90 10.73
N LEU A 133 10.01 -24.33 9.53
CA LEU A 133 10.80 -24.94 8.45
C LEU A 133 12.26 -25.14 8.85
N ARG A 134 12.87 -24.15 9.53
CA ARG A 134 14.24 -24.25 10.05
C ARG A 134 14.38 -25.37 11.06
N THR A 135 13.43 -25.54 11.98
CA THR A 135 13.46 -26.63 12.96
C THR A 135 13.31 -27.99 12.29
N ASN A 136 12.34 -28.15 11.38
CA ASN A 136 12.14 -29.39 10.64
C ASN A 136 13.36 -29.75 9.77
N LEU A 137 13.98 -28.78 9.09
CA LEU A 137 15.22 -29.00 8.33
C LEU A 137 16.42 -29.30 9.25
N GLY A 138 16.46 -28.65 10.42
CA GLY A 138 17.50 -28.85 11.43
C GLY A 138 17.49 -30.26 12.03
N GLU A 139 16.31 -30.86 12.18
CA GLU A 139 16.16 -32.24 12.65
C GLU A 139 16.43 -33.29 11.55
N VAL A 140 16.21 -32.97 10.27
CA VAL A 140 16.22 -33.97 9.19
C VAL A 140 17.53 -34.06 8.39
N ALA A 141 18.38 -33.03 8.32
CA ALA A 141 19.39 -33.00 7.25
C ALA A 141 20.88 -33.16 7.60
N THR A 142 21.46 -32.54 8.63
CA THR A 142 22.86 -32.08 8.38
C THR A 142 23.99 -32.84 9.05
N ARG A 143 23.78 -33.57 10.15
CA ARG A 143 24.91 -34.22 10.84
C ARG A 143 24.80 -35.72 10.89
N ASP A 144 23.79 -36.26 11.56
CA ASP A 144 23.76 -37.69 11.86
C ASP A 144 23.42 -38.53 10.61
N TYR A 145 22.52 -38.04 9.76
CA TYR A 145 22.23 -38.69 8.47
C TYR A 145 23.44 -38.65 7.53
N LEU A 146 24.06 -37.47 7.34
CA LEU A 146 25.26 -37.32 6.51
C LEU A 146 26.45 -38.15 7.05
N HIS A 147 26.63 -38.24 8.36
CA HIS A 147 27.66 -39.12 8.95
C HIS A 147 27.36 -40.60 8.71
N THR A 148 26.09 -41.00 8.83
CA THR A 148 25.70 -42.40 8.63
C THR A 148 25.97 -42.81 7.19
N GLU A 149 25.62 -41.96 6.23
CA GLU A 149 25.79 -42.27 4.81
C GLU A 149 27.25 -42.21 4.34
N ILE A 150 28.04 -41.27 4.87
CA ILE A 150 29.49 -41.25 4.62
C ILE A 150 30.17 -42.49 5.20
N ASN A 151 29.78 -42.90 6.41
CA ASN A 151 30.36 -44.10 7.04
C ASN A 151 29.89 -45.39 6.35
N GLY A 152 28.65 -45.45 5.89
CA GLY A 152 28.14 -46.55 5.06
C GLY A 152 28.93 -46.69 3.78
N LEU A 153 29.05 -45.61 3.00
CA LEU A 153 29.87 -45.58 1.76
C LEU A 153 31.34 -45.95 2.02
N ARG A 154 31.90 -45.54 3.15
CA ARG A 154 33.27 -45.91 3.55
C ARG A 154 33.39 -47.40 3.83
N SER A 155 32.42 -47.97 4.56
CA SER A 155 32.39 -49.40 4.89
C SER A 155 32.30 -50.23 3.61
N ASP A 156 31.39 -49.87 2.71
CA ASP A 156 31.20 -50.56 1.43
C ASP A 156 32.48 -50.55 0.58
N LEU A 157 33.18 -49.42 0.53
CA LEU A 157 34.47 -49.31 -0.16
C LEU A 157 35.56 -50.17 0.49
N GLN A 158 35.59 -50.28 1.82
CA GLN A 158 36.54 -51.12 2.54
C GLN A 158 36.29 -52.60 2.28
N ASP A 159 35.03 -53.04 2.31
CA ASP A 159 34.66 -54.42 2.01
C ASP A 159 35.02 -54.81 0.57
N LEU A 160 34.83 -53.90 -0.39
CA LEU A 160 35.25 -54.11 -1.78
C LEU A 160 36.77 -54.22 -1.92
N LEU A 161 37.55 -53.37 -1.25
CA LEU A 161 39.01 -53.45 -1.26
C LEU A 161 39.50 -54.76 -0.63
N GLN A 162 38.90 -55.16 0.48
CA GLN A 162 39.27 -56.39 1.20
C GLN A 162 38.90 -57.65 0.41
N ALA A 163 37.77 -57.63 -0.32
CA ALA A 163 37.40 -58.69 -1.24
C ALA A 163 38.39 -58.83 -2.41
N LEU A 164 38.93 -57.70 -2.91
CA LEU A 164 39.98 -57.71 -3.93
C LEU A 164 41.33 -58.20 -3.38
N GLU A 165 41.67 -57.86 -2.13
CA GLU A 165 42.91 -58.25 -1.46
C GLU A 165 42.90 -59.74 -1.05
N GLY A 166 41.77 -60.24 -0.53
CA GLY A 166 41.57 -61.63 -0.14
C GLY A 166 41.55 -62.61 -1.32
N GLY A 167 41.21 -62.13 -2.52
CA GLY A 167 41.32 -62.90 -3.77
C GLY A 167 42.76 -63.15 -4.23
N GLY A 168 43.75 -62.43 -3.70
CA GLY A 168 45.17 -62.55 -4.10
C GLY A 168 46.02 -63.52 -3.28
N GLY A 169 45.52 -64.04 -2.15
CA GLY A 169 46.33 -64.79 -1.17
C GLY A 169 46.24 -66.32 -1.21
N ALA A 170 45.28 -66.91 -1.94
CA ALA A 170 44.98 -68.34 -1.87
C ALA A 170 45.81 -69.24 -2.83
N GLY A 171 47.04 -68.85 -3.19
CA GLY A 171 47.83 -69.49 -4.26
C GLY A 171 49.14 -70.18 -3.87
N GLY A 172 49.60 -70.15 -2.62
CA GLY A 172 50.94 -70.67 -2.29
C GLY A 172 51.08 -71.24 -0.88
N GLY A 173 50.97 -72.56 -0.73
CA GLY A 173 51.36 -73.22 0.53
C GLY A 173 50.64 -74.52 0.84
N ALA A 174 50.57 -75.47 -0.10
CA ALA A 174 50.05 -76.81 0.19
C ALA A 174 50.87 -77.91 -0.49
N THR A 175 52.19 -77.93 -0.25
CA THR A 175 53.04 -79.09 -0.57
C THR A 175 54.19 -79.18 0.44
N ALA A 176 53.98 -79.87 1.56
CA ALA A 176 54.97 -80.77 2.15
C ALA A 176 54.49 -81.27 3.53
N SER A 177 54.81 -82.54 3.80
CA SER A 177 54.78 -83.21 5.11
C SER A 177 53.49 -83.95 5.46
N ARG A 178 53.24 -85.02 4.71
CA ARG A 178 52.64 -86.26 5.24
C ARG A 178 53.59 -87.42 4.98
N GLU A 179 54.66 -87.49 5.76
CA GLU A 179 55.47 -88.71 5.91
C GLU A 179 56.12 -88.69 7.29
N ARG A 180 55.49 -89.36 8.25
CA ARG A 180 56.03 -90.37 9.18
C ARG A 180 55.08 -90.57 10.36
#